data_AF-A0A926HIR8-F1
#
_entry.id   AF-A0A926HIR8-F1
#
_cell.length_a   1.000
_cell.length_b   1.000
_cell.length_c   1.000
_cell.angle_alpha   90.00
_cell.angle_beta   90.00
_cell.angle_gamma   90.00
#
_symmetry.space_group_name_H-M   'P 1'
#
loop_
_entity.id
_entity.type
_entity.pdbx_description
1 polymer ?
#
loop_
_entity_poly.entity_id
_entity_poly.type
_entity_poly.pdbx_seq_one_letter_code
_entity_poly.pdbx_strand_id
1 'polypeptide(L)'
;MKLFYLFLSLFALLLTACGANSTPATNLPANATGVTPGDFRITVSGDLTTQLTGQALAQSSSPASPDQSLTLVLFAAGAADAPARGVTVVMPADIASGTYPIKSYYSVFDSTGLVTGVGALFSEPGSADNPANLFDASSGELQLTSLNPVSGSLNFNTSSPEMTLTVEGVFNDVPLIAAP
;
A
#
# COMPACT_ATOMS: atom_id res chain seq x y z
N MET A 1 -26.08 -59.35 18.51
CA MET A 1 -25.02 -59.20 19.54
C MET A 1 -23.94 -58.33 18.89
N LYS A 2 -23.84 -57.02 19.17
CA LYS A 2 -23.24 -56.37 20.35
C LYS A 2 -21.78 -56.82 20.59
N LEU A 3 -20.79 -55.99 20.23
CA LEU A 3 -19.91 -55.21 21.14
C LEU A 3 -18.76 -54.53 20.35
N PHE A 4 -18.73 -53.18 20.27
CA PHE A 4 -17.88 -52.22 21.03
C PHE A 4 -16.52 -51.90 20.35
N TYR A 5 -16.39 -50.73 19.68
CA TYR A 5 -15.95 -49.41 20.20
C TYR A 5 -14.45 -49.32 20.51
N LEU A 6 -13.68 -48.82 19.54
CA LEU A 6 -12.38 -48.13 19.67
C LEU A 6 -12.14 -47.53 18.27
N PHE A 7 -12.36 -46.25 17.99
CA PHE A 7 -11.40 -45.17 18.22
C PHE A 7 -12.17 -43.85 18.32
N LEU A 8 -12.44 -43.46 19.57
CA LEU A 8 -12.77 -42.09 19.93
C LEU A 8 -11.47 -41.46 20.41
N SER A 9 -10.73 -40.79 19.52
CA SER A 9 -9.76 -39.78 19.94
C SER A 9 -9.59 -38.73 18.85
N LEU A 10 -10.26 -37.60 19.05
CA LEU A 10 -9.61 -36.30 19.03
C LEU A 10 -8.96 -35.89 17.70
N PHE A 11 -9.77 -35.47 16.73
CA PHE A 11 -9.35 -34.45 15.76
C PHE A 11 -10.40 -33.32 15.72
N ALA A 12 -10.72 -32.84 16.92
CA ALA A 12 -11.24 -31.50 17.14
C ALA A 12 -10.12 -30.71 17.82
N LEU A 13 -9.97 -29.45 17.41
CA LEU A 13 -8.91 -28.50 17.73
C LEU A 13 -7.62 -28.71 16.92
N LEU A 14 -7.42 -27.86 15.92
CA LEU A 14 -6.53 -26.70 16.06
C LEU A 14 -7.04 -25.58 15.13
N LEU A 15 -8.17 -24.96 15.51
CA LEU A 15 -8.28 -23.51 15.31
C LEU A 15 -7.27 -22.89 16.27
N THR A 16 -6.06 -22.63 15.80
CA THR A 16 -5.18 -21.66 16.45
C THR A 16 -5.29 -20.35 15.67
N ALA A 17 -6.45 -19.70 15.84
CA ALA A 17 -6.46 -18.25 15.85
C ALA A 17 -5.74 -17.84 17.14
N CYS A 18 -4.45 -17.59 17.05
CA CYS A 18 -3.66 -16.81 17.99
C CYS A 18 -2.54 -16.22 17.13
N GLY A 19 -2.75 -15.03 16.60
CA GLY A 19 -2.36 -13.86 17.39
C GLY A 19 -0.87 -13.60 17.27
N ALA A 20 -0.32 -13.70 16.05
CA ALA A 20 0.76 -12.78 15.72
C ALA A 20 0.08 -11.43 15.50
N ASN A 21 -0.14 -10.70 16.59
CA ASN A 21 -0.08 -9.25 16.54
C ASN A 21 1.36 -8.92 16.12
N SER A 22 1.66 -9.09 14.82
CA SER A 22 2.66 -8.27 14.19
C SER A 22 2.07 -6.87 14.25
N THR A 23 2.26 -6.20 15.39
CA THR A 23 2.15 -4.75 15.46
C THR A 23 2.90 -4.24 14.24
N PRO A 24 2.23 -3.60 13.27
CA PRO A 24 2.92 -3.06 12.11
C PRO A 24 3.92 -2.06 12.67
N ALA A 25 5.21 -2.39 12.57
CA ALA A 25 6.27 -1.55 13.08
C ALA A 25 6.34 -0.30 12.19
N THR A 26 5.75 0.78 12.70
CA THR A 26 6.35 2.12 12.79
C THR A 26 7.06 2.65 11.54
N ASN A 27 6.35 2.74 10.42
CA ASN A 27 6.68 3.68 9.33
C ASN A 27 5.48 4.55 8.94
N LEU A 28 4.50 4.70 9.85
CA LEU A 28 3.42 5.66 9.67
C LEU A 28 3.95 7.06 10.05
N PRO A 29 3.55 8.13 9.33
CA PRO A 29 3.94 9.50 9.67
C PRO A 29 3.65 9.84 11.13
N ALA A 30 4.51 10.63 11.80
CA ALA A 30 4.41 10.91 13.25
C ALA A 30 3.06 11.57 13.66
N ASN A 31 2.42 12.27 12.74
CA ASN A 31 1.08 12.86 12.89
C ASN A 31 -0.07 11.85 12.76
N ALA A 32 0.20 10.57 12.48
CA ALA A 32 -0.80 9.50 12.48
C ALA A 32 -1.12 8.96 13.90
N THR A 33 -0.58 9.58 14.96
CA THR A 33 -0.78 9.13 16.34
C THR A 33 -2.27 9.15 16.70
N GLY A 34 -2.82 7.99 17.08
CA GLY A 34 -4.23 7.84 17.45
C GLY A 34 -5.20 7.64 16.29
N VAL A 35 -4.69 7.56 15.05
CA VAL A 35 -5.48 7.25 13.85
C VAL A 35 -5.43 5.75 13.60
N THR A 36 -6.58 5.11 13.44
CA THR A 36 -6.65 3.71 13.00
C THR A 36 -6.36 3.64 11.51
N PRO A 37 -5.25 3.02 11.06
CA PRO A 37 -4.94 2.90 9.63
C PRO A 37 -6.01 2.08 8.90
N GLY A 38 -6.22 2.39 7.62
CA GLY A 38 -7.10 1.61 6.75
C GLY A 38 -6.41 0.34 6.27
N ASP A 39 -7.16 -0.57 5.66
CA ASP A 39 -6.64 -1.83 5.15
C ASP A 39 -6.41 -1.76 3.64
N PHE A 40 -5.44 -2.53 3.16
CA PHE A 40 -5.27 -2.75 1.73
C PHE A 40 -4.88 -4.20 1.41
N ARG A 41 -5.09 -4.57 0.15
CA ARG A 41 -4.61 -5.80 -0.46
C ARG A 41 -4.02 -5.52 -1.83
N ILE A 42 -2.77 -5.89 -2.04
CA ILE A 42 -2.03 -5.75 -3.29
C ILE A 42 -1.53 -7.14 -3.73
N THR A 43 -1.58 -7.40 -5.03
CA THR A 43 -0.91 -8.52 -5.70
C THR A 43 0.17 -7.93 -6.60
N VAL A 44 1.40 -8.39 -6.40
CA VAL A 44 2.54 -8.10 -7.27
C VAL A 44 2.78 -9.35 -8.11
N SER A 45 2.94 -9.20 -9.41
CA SER A 45 3.18 -10.30 -10.36
C SER A 45 4.22 -9.90 -11.41
N GLY A 46 4.75 -10.88 -12.15
CA GLY A 46 5.87 -10.70 -13.08
C GLY A 46 7.08 -11.50 -12.61
N ASP A 47 8.26 -10.88 -12.66
CA ASP A 47 9.52 -11.49 -12.18
C ASP A 47 9.50 -11.83 -10.68
N LEU A 48 8.61 -11.15 -9.94
CA LEU A 48 8.23 -11.50 -8.57
C LEU A 48 6.72 -11.72 -8.51
N THR A 49 6.27 -12.78 -7.85
CA THR A 49 4.85 -12.98 -7.52
C THR A 49 4.65 -13.02 -6.01
N THR A 50 3.90 -12.07 -5.47
CA THR A 50 3.59 -12.02 -4.03
C THR A 50 2.26 -11.32 -3.76
N GLN A 51 1.66 -11.62 -2.62
CA GLN A 51 0.48 -10.92 -2.11
C GLN A 51 0.85 -10.14 -0.85
N LEU A 52 0.50 -8.87 -0.84
CA LEU A 52 0.74 -7.93 0.23
C LEU A 52 -0.60 -7.54 0.85
N THR A 53 -0.72 -7.75 2.16
CA THR A 53 -1.82 -7.22 2.96
C THR A 53 -1.22 -6.39 4.08
N GLY A 54 -1.80 -5.24 4.37
CA GLY A 54 -1.23 -4.36 5.37
C GLY A 54 -2.08 -3.14 5.64
N GLN A 55 -1.42 -2.12 6.17
CA GLN A 55 -2.05 -0.88 6.60
C GLN A 55 -1.74 0.27 5.66
N ALA A 56 -2.70 1.17 5.53
CA ALA A 56 -2.63 2.33 4.66
C ALA A 56 -2.92 3.61 5.43
N LEU A 57 -2.28 4.70 5.01
CA LEU A 57 -2.60 6.05 5.42
C LEU A 57 -2.55 6.98 4.21
N ALA A 58 -3.44 7.97 4.19
CA ALA A 58 -3.38 9.08 3.26
C ALA A 58 -3.01 10.34 4.03
N GLN A 59 -2.10 11.13 3.49
CA GLN A 59 -1.68 12.41 4.07
C GLN A 59 -1.81 13.51 3.03
N SER A 60 -2.53 14.58 3.37
CA SER A 60 -2.47 15.83 2.60
C SER A 60 -1.30 16.67 3.10
N SER A 61 -0.53 17.24 2.17
CA SER A 61 0.43 18.28 2.50
C SER A 61 -0.29 19.55 2.99
N SER A 62 0.42 20.38 3.74
CA SER A 62 -0.11 21.68 4.19
C SER A 62 -0.45 22.54 2.96
N PRO A 63 -1.53 23.34 2.97
CA PRO A 63 -1.82 24.29 1.89
C PRO A 63 -0.68 25.30 1.64
N ALA A 64 0.17 25.52 2.65
CA ALA A 64 1.35 26.37 2.54
C ALA A 64 2.59 25.64 1.96
N SER A 65 2.51 24.32 1.75
CA SER A 65 3.56 23.54 1.10
C SER A 65 3.60 23.87 -0.39
N PRO A 66 4.79 24.04 -1.00
CA PRO A 66 4.91 24.25 -2.45
C PRO A 66 4.38 23.06 -3.26
N ASP A 67 4.40 21.85 -2.70
CA ASP A 67 4.09 20.63 -3.45
C ASP A 67 2.59 20.28 -3.51
N GLN A 68 1.75 20.96 -2.70
CA GLN A 68 0.28 20.77 -2.55
C GLN A 68 -0.25 19.40 -3.03
N SER A 69 0.19 18.34 -2.35
CA SER A 69 -0.07 16.96 -2.69
C SER A 69 -0.96 16.25 -1.68
N LEU A 70 -1.62 15.20 -2.15
CA LEU A 70 -2.16 14.10 -1.35
C LEU A 70 -1.29 12.87 -1.61
N THR A 71 -0.76 12.26 -0.55
CA THR A 71 0.09 11.08 -0.62
C THR A 71 -0.58 9.91 0.07
N LEU A 72 -0.83 8.84 -0.68
CA LEU A 72 -1.32 7.56 -0.18
C LEU A 72 -0.12 6.62 -0.02
N VAL A 73 0.10 6.14 1.20
CA VAL A 73 1.14 5.15 1.52
C VAL A 73 0.48 3.86 1.93
N LEU A 74 0.75 2.80 1.17
CA LEU A 74 0.25 1.44 1.37
C LEU A 74 1.43 0.59 1.82
N PHE A 75 1.46 0.18 3.09
CA PHE A 75 2.61 -0.50 3.67
C PHE A 75 2.27 -1.89 4.21
N ALA A 76 2.89 -2.92 3.63
CA ALA A 76 2.79 -4.27 4.14
C ALA A 76 3.96 -4.52 5.09
N ALA A 77 3.63 -4.72 6.36
CA ALA A 77 4.61 -5.13 7.35
C ALA A 77 5.19 -6.49 6.95
N GLY A 78 6.52 -6.54 6.91
CA GLY A 78 7.27 -7.76 6.62
C GLY A 78 7.53 -8.61 7.85
N ALA A 79 7.77 -9.92 7.66
CA ALA A 79 8.42 -10.75 8.67
C ALA A 79 9.93 -10.47 8.68
N ALA A 80 10.66 -10.93 9.71
CA ALA A 80 12.11 -10.71 9.83
C ALA A 80 12.91 -11.23 8.62
N ASP A 81 12.37 -12.21 7.91
CA ASP A 81 12.90 -12.88 6.71
C ASP A 81 12.23 -12.43 5.40
N ALA A 82 11.21 -11.57 5.46
CA ALA A 82 10.52 -11.00 4.31
C ALA A 82 10.23 -9.52 4.60
N PRO A 83 11.20 -8.60 4.39
CA PRO A 83 11.10 -7.25 4.93
C PRO A 83 9.99 -6.44 4.26
N ALA A 84 9.64 -5.30 4.86
CA ALA A 84 8.46 -4.56 4.45
C ALA A 84 8.50 -4.06 3.00
N ARG A 85 7.34 -4.08 2.35
CA ARG A 85 7.11 -3.63 0.97
C ARG A 85 6.01 -2.58 0.98
N GLY A 86 6.06 -1.66 0.02
CA GLY A 86 5.04 -0.63 -0.03
C GLY A 86 4.79 -0.05 -1.41
N VAL A 87 3.64 0.60 -1.54
CA VAL A 87 3.30 1.44 -2.68
C VAL A 87 3.09 2.86 -2.16
N THR A 88 3.70 3.83 -2.83
CA THR A 88 3.41 5.24 -2.60
C THR A 88 2.76 5.80 -3.84
N VAL A 89 1.61 6.45 -3.66
CA VAL A 89 0.90 7.16 -4.71
C VAL A 89 0.83 8.64 -4.31
N VAL A 90 1.28 9.52 -5.20
CA VAL A 90 1.16 10.97 -5.05
C VAL A 90 0.17 11.51 -6.07
N MET A 91 -0.67 12.44 -5.64
CA MET A 91 -1.71 13.06 -6.47
C MET A 91 -1.94 14.52 -6.05
N PRO A 92 -2.58 15.36 -6.88
CA PRO A 92 -2.93 16.73 -6.51
C PRO A 92 -3.81 16.75 -5.25
N ALA A 93 -3.61 17.75 -4.37
CA ALA A 93 -4.37 17.85 -3.12
C ALA A 93 -5.88 18.05 -3.33
N ASP A 94 -6.29 18.59 -4.48
CA ASP A 94 -7.68 18.86 -4.88
C ASP A 94 -8.27 17.79 -5.81
N ILE A 95 -7.61 16.64 -5.93
CA ILE A 95 -8.10 15.52 -6.75
C ILE A 95 -9.54 15.15 -6.35
N ALA A 96 -10.36 14.80 -7.33
CA ALA A 96 -11.73 14.33 -7.12
C ALA A 96 -11.80 12.79 -7.13
N SER A 97 -12.94 12.22 -6.76
CA SER A 97 -13.22 10.82 -7.08
C SER A 97 -13.27 10.64 -8.60
N GLY A 98 -12.69 9.56 -9.10
CA GLY A 98 -12.61 9.31 -10.55
C GLY A 98 -11.52 8.32 -10.91
N THR A 99 -11.27 8.21 -12.21
CA THR A 99 -10.25 7.34 -12.79
C THR A 99 -9.14 8.18 -13.37
N TYR A 100 -7.89 7.85 -13.01
CA TYR A 100 -6.72 8.64 -13.33
C TYR A 100 -5.60 7.76 -13.89
N PRO A 101 -4.92 8.17 -14.98
CA PRO A 101 -3.74 7.46 -15.45
C PRO A 101 -2.60 7.61 -14.45
N ILE A 102 -1.93 6.49 -14.14
CA ILE A 102 -0.72 6.46 -13.31
C ILE A 102 0.50 6.64 -14.20
N LYS A 103 1.42 7.52 -13.76
CA LYS A 103 2.75 7.72 -14.34
C LYS A 103 3.84 7.45 -13.31
N SER A 104 5.11 7.57 -13.71
CA SER A 104 6.25 7.55 -12.78
C SER A 104 6.10 8.66 -11.76
N TYR A 105 6.44 8.35 -10.50
CA TYR A 105 6.35 9.28 -9.39
C TYR A 105 7.06 10.60 -9.70
N TYR A 106 8.30 10.54 -10.19
CA TYR A 106 9.09 11.74 -10.47
C TYR A 106 8.60 12.56 -11.68
N SER A 107 7.71 12.01 -12.50
CA SER A 107 7.23 12.66 -13.73
C SER A 107 6.01 13.56 -13.55
N VAL A 108 5.38 13.54 -12.36
CA VAL A 108 4.13 14.30 -12.11
C VAL A 108 4.34 15.63 -11.41
N PHE A 109 5.58 15.96 -11.08
CA PHE A 109 5.95 17.25 -10.51
C PHE A 109 6.27 18.25 -11.62
N ASP A 110 5.72 19.46 -11.53
CA ASP A 110 6.13 20.55 -12.41
C ASP A 110 7.47 21.16 -11.96
N SER A 111 7.94 22.18 -12.68
CA SER A 111 9.22 22.85 -12.38
C SER A 111 9.25 23.56 -11.02
N THR A 112 8.10 23.73 -10.37
CA THR A 112 7.94 24.36 -9.05
C THR A 112 7.78 23.36 -7.92
N GLY A 113 7.67 22.06 -8.23
CA GLY A 113 7.42 20.99 -7.25
C GLY A 113 5.95 20.67 -7.05
N LEU A 114 5.04 21.33 -7.78
CA LEU A 114 3.61 21.07 -7.65
C LEU A 114 3.24 19.74 -8.33
N VAL A 115 2.43 18.93 -7.66
CA VAL A 115 1.91 17.69 -8.24
C VAL A 115 0.79 18.01 -9.23
N THR A 116 1.00 17.68 -10.49
CA THR A 116 0.08 17.97 -11.61
C THR A 116 -0.66 16.74 -12.15
N GLY A 117 -0.41 15.57 -11.58
CA GLY A 117 -1.01 14.30 -11.99
C GLY A 117 -0.81 13.20 -10.95
N VAL A 118 -1.17 11.97 -11.30
CA VAL A 118 -1.05 10.81 -10.41
C VAL A 118 0.24 10.05 -10.71
N GLY A 119 1.14 10.01 -9.73
CA GLY A 119 2.41 9.29 -9.78
C GLY A 119 2.43 8.14 -8.78
N ALA A 120 3.05 7.02 -9.14
CA ALA A 120 3.22 5.90 -8.21
C ALA A 120 4.62 5.29 -8.26
N LEU A 121 5.03 4.73 -7.13
CA LEU A 121 6.23 3.91 -6.99
C LEU A 121 5.90 2.66 -6.16
N PHE A 122 6.57 1.56 -6.48
CA PHE A 122 6.64 0.37 -5.67
C PHE A 122 8.00 0.28 -4.99
N SER A 123 8.02 -0.12 -3.72
CA SER A 123 9.25 -0.25 -2.92
C SER A 123 9.43 -1.69 -2.46
N GLU A 124 10.62 -2.22 -2.73
CA GLU A 124 11.07 -3.52 -2.26
C GLU A 124 11.69 -3.45 -0.85
N PRO A 125 11.81 -4.61 -0.19
CA PRO A 125 12.43 -4.70 1.12
C PRO A 125 13.89 -4.23 1.09
N GLY A 126 14.30 -3.38 2.03
CA GLY A 126 15.71 -2.93 2.14
C GLY A 126 15.93 -1.43 2.11
N SER A 127 15.02 -0.65 2.71
CA SER A 127 14.97 0.82 2.81
C SER A 127 14.35 1.54 1.61
N ALA A 128 13.39 2.42 1.93
CA ALA A 128 12.76 3.37 1.02
C ALA A 128 13.73 4.42 0.47
N ASP A 129 14.97 4.45 0.97
CA ASP A 129 16.02 5.40 0.60
C ASP A 129 17.06 4.78 -0.34
N ASN A 130 16.98 3.48 -0.63
CA ASN A 130 17.82 2.86 -1.65
C ASN A 130 17.11 2.93 -3.02
N PRO A 131 17.59 3.76 -3.96
CA PRO A 131 16.95 3.89 -5.27
C PRO A 131 16.90 2.57 -6.05
N ALA A 132 17.81 1.63 -5.77
CA ALA A 132 17.80 0.30 -6.39
C ALA A 132 16.58 -0.55 -5.99
N ASN A 133 15.90 -0.21 -4.89
CA ASN A 133 14.71 -0.90 -4.40
C ASN A 133 13.42 -0.13 -4.74
N LEU A 134 13.50 0.93 -5.54
CA LEU A 134 12.37 1.74 -5.96
C LEU A 134 12.05 1.47 -7.43
N PHE A 135 10.82 1.06 -7.69
CA PHE A 135 10.33 0.71 -9.01
C PHE A 135 9.24 1.70 -9.39
N ASP A 136 9.60 2.63 -10.28
CA ASP A 136 8.68 3.63 -10.82
C ASP A 136 7.58 2.98 -11.66
N ALA A 137 6.35 3.48 -11.52
CA ALA A 137 5.29 3.11 -12.42
C ALA A 137 5.58 3.59 -13.85
N SER A 138 5.49 2.70 -14.83
CA SER A 138 5.64 3.03 -16.25
C SER A 138 4.29 3.35 -16.90
N SER A 139 3.22 2.73 -16.41
CA SER A 139 1.85 2.87 -16.92
C SER A 139 0.87 2.29 -15.92
N GLY A 140 -0.35 2.81 -15.86
CA GLY A 140 -1.40 2.19 -15.06
C GLY A 140 -2.61 3.09 -14.89
N GLU A 141 -3.45 2.70 -13.94
CA GLU A 141 -4.68 3.38 -13.58
C GLU A 141 -4.90 3.36 -12.07
N LEU A 142 -5.33 4.50 -11.54
CA LEU A 142 -5.85 4.68 -10.19
C LEU A 142 -7.35 4.96 -10.30
N GLN A 143 -8.17 4.21 -9.58
CA GLN A 143 -9.58 4.50 -9.39
C GLN A 143 -9.83 4.94 -7.96
N LEU A 144 -10.25 6.19 -7.76
CA LEU A 144 -10.66 6.74 -6.48
C LEU A 144 -12.19 6.74 -6.38
N THR A 145 -12.73 5.99 -5.41
CA THR A 145 -14.18 5.91 -5.16
C THR A 145 -14.62 6.83 -4.03
N SER A 146 -13.71 7.16 -3.10
CA SER A 146 -13.93 8.11 -2.00
C SER A 146 -12.61 8.77 -1.60
N LEU A 147 -12.68 9.97 -1.03
CA LEU A 147 -11.52 10.75 -0.55
C LEU A 147 -11.52 11.01 0.96
N ASN A 148 -12.64 10.77 1.64
CA ASN A 148 -12.72 10.90 3.09
C ASN A 148 -13.77 9.92 3.67
N PRO A 149 -13.33 8.72 4.09
CA PRO A 149 -11.98 8.18 3.96
C PRO A 149 -11.61 7.84 2.50
N VAL A 150 -10.32 7.73 2.21
CA VAL A 150 -9.78 7.41 0.89
C VAL A 150 -10.01 5.94 0.57
N SER A 151 -10.70 5.65 -0.53
CA SER A 151 -11.00 4.29 -0.98
C SER A 151 -10.85 4.18 -2.50
N GLY A 152 -10.46 2.99 -2.98
CA GLY A 152 -10.19 2.81 -4.38
C GLY A 152 -9.41 1.56 -4.75
N SER A 153 -8.93 1.54 -5.99
CA SER A 153 -8.09 0.50 -6.55
C SER A 153 -6.97 1.10 -7.39
N LEU A 154 -5.90 0.33 -7.55
CA LEU A 154 -4.78 0.67 -8.41
C LEU A 154 -4.37 -0.53 -9.25
N ASN A 155 -3.91 -0.28 -10.46
CA ASN A 155 -3.23 -1.24 -11.31
C ASN A 155 -2.12 -0.51 -12.06
N PHE A 156 -0.87 -0.86 -11.85
CA PHE A 156 0.22 -0.30 -12.64
C PHE A 156 1.33 -1.30 -12.90
N ASN A 157 2.00 -1.11 -14.03
CA ASN A 157 3.25 -1.76 -14.32
C ASN A 157 4.41 -0.90 -13.82
N THR A 158 5.47 -1.54 -13.37
CA THR A 158 6.77 -0.94 -13.14
C THR A 158 7.77 -1.55 -14.10
N SER A 159 8.73 -0.74 -14.54
CA SER A 159 9.82 -1.22 -15.38
C SER A 159 11.14 -0.66 -14.86
N SER A 160 12.01 -1.56 -14.40
CA SER A 160 13.43 -1.28 -14.24
C SER A 160 14.21 -2.04 -15.31
N PRO A 161 15.49 -1.70 -15.57
CA PRO A 161 16.33 -2.48 -16.48
C PRO A 161 16.43 -3.98 -16.13
N GLU A 162 16.15 -4.35 -14.88
CA GLU A 162 16.36 -5.70 -14.33
C GLU A 162 15.06 -6.45 -14.03
N MET A 163 13.92 -5.76 -13.99
CA MET A 163 12.66 -6.34 -13.50
C MET A 163 11.43 -5.61 -14.07
N THR A 164 10.43 -6.38 -14.49
CA THR A 164 9.08 -5.90 -14.80
C THR A 164 8.07 -6.50 -13.81
N LEU A 165 7.33 -5.62 -13.14
CA LEU A 165 6.29 -6.02 -12.19
C LEU A 165 4.96 -5.39 -12.56
N THR A 166 3.87 -6.12 -12.35
CA THR A 166 2.50 -5.61 -12.34
C THR A 166 2.01 -5.58 -10.89
N VAL A 167 1.53 -4.42 -10.45
CA VAL A 167 1.04 -4.15 -9.10
C VAL A 167 -0.44 -3.84 -9.18
N GLU A 168 -1.28 -4.71 -8.61
CA GLU A 168 -2.73 -4.56 -8.60
C GLU A 168 -3.24 -4.58 -7.17
N GLY A 169 -4.10 -3.66 -6.78
CA GLY A 169 -4.58 -3.63 -5.41
C GLY A 169 -5.86 -2.84 -5.18
N VAL A 170 -6.43 -3.08 -4.00
CA VAL A 170 -7.58 -2.37 -3.46
C VAL A 170 -7.23 -1.84 -2.07
N PHE A 171 -7.73 -0.65 -1.77
CA PHE A 171 -7.58 -0.01 -0.47
C PHE A 171 -8.93 0.55 -0.05
N ASN A 172 -9.29 0.33 1.22
CA ASN A 172 -10.60 0.68 1.73
C ASN A 172 -10.46 1.47 3.02
N ASP A 173 -11.27 2.52 3.12
CA ASP A 173 -11.44 3.32 4.33
C ASP A 173 -10.11 3.83 4.90
N VAL A 174 -9.19 4.23 4.00
CA VAL A 174 -7.89 4.77 4.37
C VAL A 174 -8.10 6.18 4.94
N PRO A 175 -7.75 6.42 6.22
CA PRO A 175 -7.98 7.72 6.83
C PRO A 175 -7.06 8.77 6.20
N LEU A 176 -7.61 9.97 6.04
CA LEU A 176 -6.88 11.15 5.61
C LEU A 176 -6.42 11.95 6.82
N ILE A 177 -5.11 12.13 6.96
CA ILE A 177 -4.50 12.99 7.99
C ILE A 177 -3.95 14.26 7.35
N ALA A 178 -4.08 15.39 8.06
CA ALA A 178 -3.43 16.63 7.64
C ALA A 178 -1.94 16.57 7.99
N ALA A 179 -1.07 17.07 7.10
CA ALA A 179 0.32 17.37 7.46
C ALA A 179 0.37 18.32 8.67
N PRO A 180 1.40 18.18 9.52
CA PRO A 180 1.62 19.07 10.67
C PRO A 180 1.83 20.54 10.26
#